data_AF-A0A9D7IDV8-F1
#
_entry.id   AF-A0A9D7IDV8-F1
#
_cell.length_a   1.000
_cell.length_b   1.000
_cell.length_c   1.000
_cell.angle_alpha   90.00
_cell.angle_beta   90.00
_cell.angle_gamma   90.00
#
_symmetry.space_group_name_H-M   'P 1'
#
loop_
_entity.id
_entity.type
_entity.pdbx_description
1 polymer ?
#
loop_
_entity_poly.entity_id
_entity_poly.type
_entity_poly.pdbx_seq_one_letter_code
_entity_poly.pdbx_strand_id
1 'polypeptide(L)'
;MRKARFKMVLFGLLATLTLMLFAAERGQAQTLKPSALPKSGGASSSTIAPPVNYISAPEAISLLQAQTTALKNFMGTLIPGTQPYKTVETSYMFYTMIWSGIVSGKTLPDSIQEGMSLFQYPDYVNTPSSQILSLYQEAVDMLSN
;
A
#
# COMPACT_ATOMS: atom_id res chain seq x y z
N MET A 1 -16.32 -41.69 -22.92
CA MET A 1 -16.82 -40.42 -22.33
C MET A 1 -16.10 -40.14 -21.02
N ARG A 2 -15.18 -39.18 -20.97
CA ARG A 2 -14.79 -38.46 -19.73
C ARG A 2 -14.45 -37.02 -20.11
N LYS A 3 -15.48 -36.17 -20.10
CA LYS A 3 -15.35 -34.71 -20.07
C LYS A 3 -15.20 -34.32 -18.60
N ALA A 4 -14.02 -33.88 -18.19
CA ALA A 4 -13.88 -33.14 -16.94
C ALA A 4 -12.59 -32.33 -16.93
N ARG A 5 -12.76 -31.00 -17.00
CA ARG A 5 -11.98 -29.99 -16.26
C ARG A 5 -10.60 -29.61 -16.81
N PHE A 6 -10.60 -29.09 -18.04
CA PHE A 6 -9.44 -28.39 -18.64
C PHE A 6 -9.53 -26.85 -18.54
N LYS A 7 -10.35 -26.30 -17.63
CA LYS A 7 -10.53 -24.84 -17.46
C LYS A 7 -9.98 -24.28 -16.14
N MET A 8 -9.29 -25.09 -15.35
CA MET A 8 -8.86 -24.70 -14.00
C MET A 8 -7.32 -24.67 -13.86
N VAL A 9 -6.62 -24.24 -14.90
CA VAL A 9 -5.15 -24.04 -14.85
C VAL A 9 -4.75 -22.61 -15.25
N LEU A 10 -5.71 -21.74 -15.63
CA LEU A 10 -5.40 -20.40 -16.14
C LEU A 10 -5.62 -19.25 -15.14
N PHE A 11 -5.95 -19.54 -13.87
CA PHE A 11 -6.15 -18.51 -12.84
C PHE A 11 -5.24 -18.64 -11.61
N GLY A 12 -4.29 -19.58 -11.64
CA GLY A 12 -3.38 -19.87 -10.53
C GLY A 12 -1.93 -19.41 -10.72
N LEU A 13 -1.65 -18.61 -11.76
CA LEU A 13 -0.29 -18.25 -12.15
C LEU A 13 -0.07 -16.73 -12.29
N LEU A 14 -0.72 -15.93 -11.45
CA LEU A 14 -0.38 -14.51 -11.28
C LEU A 14 0.04 -14.16 -9.84
N ALA A 15 0.01 -15.11 -8.91
CA ALA A 15 0.25 -14.87 -7.48
C ALA A 15 1.67 -15.23 -7.01
N THR A 16 2.61 -15.55 -7.92
CA THR A 16 3.95 -16.06 -7.55
C THR A 16 5.12 -15.29 -8.16
N LEU A 17 4.93 -14.05 -8.62
CA LEU A 17 6.04 -13.27 -9.22
C LEU A 17 6.16 -11.82 -8.75
N THR A 18 5.89 -11.54 -7.48
CA THR A 18 6.20 -10.22 -6.89
C THR A 18 6.91 -10.29 -5.54
N LEU A 19 7.49 -11.45 -5.20
CA LEU A 19 8.27 -11.65 -3.98
C LEU A 19 9.76 -11.93 -4.23
N MET A 20 10.29 -11.50 -5.39
CA MET A 20 11.68 -11.67 -5.81
C MET A 20 12.25 -10.34 -6.35
N LEU A 21 12.06 -9.22 -5.63
CA LEU A 21 12.73 -7.96 -5.96
C LEU A 21 13.16 -7.17 -4.72
N PHE A 22 13.70 -7.86 -3.71
CA PHE A 22 14.30 -7.22 -2.52
C PHE A 22 15.75 -7.67 -2.26
N ALA A 23 16.43 -8.23 -3.26
CA ALA A 23 17.86 -8.51 -3.19
C ALA A 23 18.51 -8.34 -4.57
N ALA A 24 19.49 -7.43 -4.67
CA ALA A 24 20.14 -6.89 -5.87
C ALA A 24 19.24 -5.91 -6.64
N GLU A 25 19.49 -4.60 -6.65
CA GLU A 25 20.75 -3.98 -7.04
C GLU A 25 21.17 -2.81 -6.13
N ARG A 26 22.38 -2.92 -5.57
CA ARG A 26 23.21 -1.76 -5.28
C ARG A 26 23.70 -1.24 -6.63
N GLY A 27 23.25 -0.07 -7.05
CA GLY A 27 23.84 0.59 -8.20
C GLY A 27 22.92 1.54 -8.91
N GLN A 28 22.60 2.67 -8.28
CA GLN A 28 22.75 4.00 -8.89
C GLN A 28 22.29 5.05 -7.88
N ALA A 29 23.24 5.92 -7.51
CA ALA A 29 22.96 7.14 -6.82
C ALA A 29 22.08 8.01 -7.74
N GLN A 30 20.82 8.19 -7.37
CA GLN A 30 20.06 9.36 -7.75
C GLN A 30 19.68 10.09 -6.47
N THR A 31 20.28 11.27 -6.35
CA THR A 31 20.15 12.25 -5.29
C THR A 31 18.70 12.73 -5.22
N LEU A 32 17.83 11.99 -4.53
CA LEU A 32 16.52 12.48 -4.14
C LEU A 32 16.64 13.15 -2.77
N LYS A 33 16.82 14.46 -2.87
CA LYS A 33 16.77 15.47 -1.83
C LYS A 33 15.63 15.16 -0.83
N PRO A 34 15.87 15.20 0.49
CA PRO A 34 14.81 15.02 1.47
C PRO A 34 13.82 16.19 1.34
N SER A 35 12.64 15.95 0.79
CA SER A 35 11.54 16.91 0.89
C SER A 35 11.03 16.89 2.32
N ALA A 36 11.42 17.94 3.03
CA ALA A 36 11.02 18.25 4.37
C ALA A 36 9.49 18.32 4.49
N LEU A 37 8.98 17.82 5.62
CA LEU A 37 7.71 18.21 6.22
C LEU A 37 7.52 19.74 6.08
N PRO A 38 6.45 20.25 5.45
CA PRO A 38 6.29 21.69 5.30
C PRO A 38 5.91 22.32 6.65
N LYS A 39 6.90 22.94 7.29
CA LYS A 39 6.73 23.98 8.29
C LYS A 39 6.66 25.32 7.55
N SER A 40 5.65 26.12 7.88
CA SER A 40 5.26 27.39 7.26
C SER A 40 6.41 28.38 7.02
N GLY A 41 6.41 29.03 5.84
CA GLY A 41 6.96 30.37 5.67
C GLY A 41 7.71 30.62 4.36
N GLY A 42 7.11 31.41 3.45
CA GLY A 42 7.85 32.27 2.52
C GLY A 42 8.02 31.79 1.08
N ALA A 43 7.27 32.45 0.19
CA ALA A 43 7.60 32.81 -1.19
C ALA A 43 8.05 31.72 -2.19
N SER A 44 7.06 31.26 -2.97
CA SER A 44 7.07 31.10 -4.43
C SER A 44 8.33 30.53 -5.11
N SER A 45 8.41 29.20 -5.10
CA SER A 45 8.71 28.45 -6.32
C SER A 45 7.75 27.27 -6.36
N SER A 46 6.55 27.53 -6.88
CA SER A 46 5.56 26.47 -7.12
C SER A 46 6.00 25.66 -8.33
N THR A 47 6.99 24.78 -8.15
CA THR A 47 6.95 23.49 -8.82
C THR A 47 5.75 22.76 -8.22
N ILE A 48 4.55 23.09 -8.72
CA ILE A 48 3.34 22.32 -8.44
C ILE A 48 3.66 20.93 -8.97
N ALA A 49 3.98 20.00 -8.06
CA ALA A 49 4.03 18.60 -8.41
C ALA A 49 2.71 18.30 -9.13
N PRO A 50 2.73 17.64 -10.30
CA PRO A 50 1.52 17.38 -11.06
C PRO A 50 0.50 16.75 -10.12
N PRO A 51 -0.76 17.23 -10.11
CA PRO A 51 -1.78 16.64 -9.26
C PRO A 51 -1.87 15.15 -9.58
N VAL A 52 -1.71 14.31 -8.57
CA VAL A 52 -1.92 12.87 -8.71
C VAL A 52 -3.37 12.66 -9.12
N ASN A 53 -3.59 12.01 -10.26
CA ASN A 53 -4.93 11.77 -10.76
C ASN A 53 -5.48 10.49 -10.11
N TYR A 54 -6.21 10.66 -9.01
CA TYR A 54 -6.79 9.55 -8.28
C TYR A 54 -7.96 8.92 -9.04
N ILE A 55 -8.11 7.60 -8.90
CA ILE A 55 -9.26 6.86 -9.42
C ILE A 55 -10.56 7.24 -8.69
N SER A 56 -11.69 6.76 -9.21
CA SER A 56 -12.98 7.02 -8.57
C SER A 56 -13.12 6.30 -7.22
N ALA A 57 -13.87 6.88 -6.27
CA ALA A 57 -14.07 6.27 -4.96
C ALA A 57 -14.66 4.83 -5.00
N PRO A 58 -15.64 4.49 -5.86
CA PRO A 58 -16.12 3.11 -5.97
C PRO A 58 -15.04 2.13 -6.46
N GLU A 59 -14.19 2.57 -7.38
CA GLU A 59 -13.08 1.76 -7.91
C GLU A 59 -12.00 1.56 -6.83
N ALA A 60 -11.65 2.63 -6.11
CA ALA A 60 -10.74 2.59 -4.97
C ALA A 60 -11.22 1.62 -3.88
N ILE A 61 -12.51 1.65 -3.55
CA ILE A 61 -13.12 0.72 -2.59
C ILE A 61 -12.94 -0.73 -3.07
N SER A 62 -13.19 -1.01 -4.34
CA SER A 62 -13.05 -2.35 -4.91
C SER A 62 -11.60 -2.85 -4.83
N LEU A 63 -10.62 -2.02 -5.22
CA LEU A 63 -9.20 -2.36 -5.15
C LEU A 63 -8.73 -2.60 -3.71
N LEU A 64 -9.08 -1.69 -2.79
CA LEU A 64 -8.72 -1.82 -1.37
C LEU A 64 -9.37 -3.03 -0.73
N GLN A 65 -10.62 -3.36 -1.09
CA GLN A 65 -11.29 -4.56 -0.62
C GLN A 65 -10.60 -5.83 -1.11
N ALA A 66 -10.16 -5.86 -2.38
CA ALA A 66 -9.38 -6.97 -2.92
C ALA A 66 -8.02 -7.11 -2.20
N GLN A 67 -7.31 -6.00 -2.02
CA GLN A 67 -6.00 -5.96 -1.36
C GLN A 67 -6.07 -6.40 0.11
N THR A 68 -7.02 -5.85 0.87
CA THR A 68 -7.23 -6.23 2.29
C THR A 68 -7.65 -7.70 2.42
N THR A 69 -8.48 -8.22 1.50
CA THR A 69 -8.85 -9.64 1.47
C THR A 69 -7.63 -10.52 1.19
N ALA A 70 -6.79 -10.16 0.23
CA ALA A 70 -5.56 -10.89 -0.09
C ALA A 70 -4.60 -10.93 1.09
N LEU A 71 -4.36 -9.78 1.73
CA LEU A 71 -3.50 -9.66 2.91
C LEU A 71 -4.04 -10.47 4.08
N LYS A 72 -5.34 -10.40 4.35
CA LYS A 72 -5.98 -11.19 5.42
C LYS A 72 -5.84 -12.69 5.19
N ASN A 73 -6.05 -13.16 3.96
CA ASN A 73 -5.86 -14.56 3.61
C ASN A 73 -4.39 -14.97 3.78
N PHE A 74 -3.44 -14.13 3.37
CA PHE A 74 -2.02 -14.40 3.54
C PHE A 74 -1.62 -14.44 5.02
N MET A 75 -2.09 -13.52 5.85
CA MET A 75 -1.91 -13.55 7.31
C MET A 75 -2.38 -14.87 7.92
N GLY A 76 -3.50 -15.42 7.44
CA GLY A 76 -4.04 -16.71 7.89
C GLY A 76 -3.12 -17.91 7.61
N THR A 77 -2.09 -17.75 6.77
CA THR A 77 -1.06 -18.77 6.50
C THR A 77 0.20 -18.61 7.36
N LEU A 78 0.32 -17.51 8.10
CA LEU A 78 1.51 -17.17 8.89
C LEU A 78 1.31 -17.49 10.37
N ILE A 79 2.41 -17.73 11.08
CA ILE A 79 2.40 -17.95 12.53
C ILE A 79 2.22 -16.60 13.24
N PRO A 80 1.17 -16.42 14.07
CA PRO A 80 0.93 -15.17 14.80
C PRO A 80 2.13 -14.73 15.64
N GLY A 81 2.36 -13.42 15.70
CA GLY A 81 3.44 -12.81 16.50
C GLY A 81 4.85 -12.89 15.90
N THR A 82 5.04 -13.66 14.81
CA THR A 82 6.31 -13.66 14.06
C THR A 82 6.50 -12.37 13.27
N GLN A 83 7.76 -12.05 12.93
CA GLN A 83 8.05 -10.84 12.14
C GLN A 83 7.31 -10.81 10.78
N PRO A 84 7.24 -11.90 9.99
CA PRO A 84 6.45 -11.92 8.77
C PRO A 84 4.97 -11.64 9.00
N TYR A 85 4.37 -12.22 10.05
CA TYR A 85 2.98 -11.95 10.41
C TYR A 85 2.76 -10.47 10.70
N LYS A 86 3.61 -9.86 11.56
CA LYS A 86 3.53 -8.43 11.90
C LYS A 86 3.69 -7.53 10.69
N THR A 87 4.60 -7.85 9.78
CA THR A 87 4.79 -7.08 8.54
C THR A 87 3.53 -7.06 7.69
N VAL A 88 2.88 -8.22 7.50
CA VAL A 88 1.64 -8.31 6.71
C VAL A 88 0.46 -7.68 7.46
N GLU A 89 0.39 -7.84 8.78
CA GLU A 89 -0.60 -7.19 9.64
C GLU A 89 -0.54 -5.67 9.54
N THR A 90 0.66 -5.08 9.56
CA THR A 90 0.85 -3.65 9.33
C THR A 90 0.27 -3.21 7.98
N SER A 91 0.58 -3.93 6.90
CA SER A 91 0.01 -3.63 5.57
C SER A 91 -1.50 -3.75 5.56
N TYR A 92 -2.05 -4.82 6.15
CA TYR A 92 -3.49 -5.05 6.24
C TYR A 92 -4.20 -3.91 6.98
N MET A 93 -3.67 -3.49 8.13
CA MET A 93 -4.23 -2.40 8.92
C MET A 93 -4.14 -1.07 8.19
N PHE A 94 -3.01 -0.80 7.52
CA PHE A 94 -2.82 0.41 6.73
C PHE A 94 -3.89 0.54 5.63
N TYR A 95 -4.05 -0.49 4.79
CA TYR A 95 -5.07 -0.47 3.72
C TYR A 95 -6.51 -0.48 4.26
N THR A 96 -6.74 -1.09 5.43
CA THR A 96 -8.06 -1.06 6.08
C THR A 96 -8.43 0.34 6.55
N MET A 97 -7.47 1.11 7.07
CA MET A 97 -7.70 2.51 7.46
C MET A 97 -8.01 3.40 6.26
N ILE A 98 -7.28 3.23 5.14
CA ILE A 98 -7.58 3.95 3.89
C ILE A 98 -9.00 3.61 3.42
N TRP A 99 -9.34 2.32 3.37
CA TRP A 99 -10.67 1.87 2.98
C TRP A 99 -11.77 2.48 3.87
N SER A 100 -11.58 2.48 5.18
CA SER A 100 -12.51 3.07 6.14
C SER A 100 -12.69 4.58 5.92
N GLY A 101 -11.61 5.31 5.59
CA GLY A 101 -11.66 6.74 5.28
C GLY A 101 -12.55 7.03 4.08
N ILE A 102 -12.37 6.28 2.99
CA ILE A 102 -13.15 6.44 1.75
C ILE A 102 -14.62 6.08 1.99
N VAL A 103 -14.90 4.98 2.68
CA VAL A 103 -16.28 4.57 3.04
C VAL A 103 -16.96 5.61 3.94
N SER A 104 -16.19 6.32 4.76
CA SER A 104 -16.68 7.43 5.60
C SER A 104 -16.85 8.76 4.84
N GLY A 105 -16.63 8.78 3.52
CA GLY A 105 -16.82 9.95 2.67
C GLY A 105 -15.62 10.87 2.55
N LYS A 106 -14.43 10.47 3.02
CA LYS A 106 -13.19 11.24 2.80
C LYS A 106 -12.70 11.08 1.37
N THR A 107 -11.91 12.07 0.92
CA THR A 107 -11.22 11.96 -0.36
C THR A 107 -10.14 10.87 -0.31
N LEU A 108 -9.70 10.36 -1.47
CA LEU A 108 -8.60 9.39 -1.54
C LEU A 108 -7.32 9.90 -0.83
N PRO A 109 -6.80 11.11 -1.13
CA PRO A 109 -5.60 11.61 -0.45
C PRO A 109 -5.79 11.79 1.06
N ASP A 110 -6.96 12.24 1.53
CA ASP A 110 -7.24 12.34 2.97
C ASP A 110 -7.27 10.95 3.64
N SER A 111 -7.79 9.95 2.93
CA SER A 111 -7.87 8.57 3.41
C SER A 111 -6.49 7.89 3.44
N ILE A 112 -5.62 8.17 2.46
CA ILE A 112 -4.21 7.74 2.49
C ILE A 112 -3.50 8.35 3.70
N GLN A 113 -3.72 9.64 3.95
CA GLN A 113 -3.16 10.32 5.12
C GLN A 113 -3.71 9.76 6.43
N GLU A 114 -4.97 9.35 6.47
CA GLU A 114 -5.54 8.61 7.60
C GLU A 114 -4.84 7.26 7.81
N GLY A 115 -4.55 6.51 6.73
CA GLY A 115 -3.73 5.30 6.82
C GLY A 115 -2.37 5.56 7.47
N MET A 116 -1.73 6.69 7.18
CA MET A 116 -0.47 7.09 7.81
C MET A 116 -0.56 7.33 9.32
N SER A 117 -1.75 7.61 9.86
CA SER A 117 -1.95 7.74 11.30
C SER A 117 -1.78 6.42 12.05
N LEU A 118 -1.84 5.26 11.35
CA LEU A 118 -1.52 3.94 11.91
C LEU A 118 -0.18 3.95 12.66
N PHE A 119 0.82 4.61 12.08
CA PHE A 119 2.19 4.60 12.60
C PHE A 119 2.40 5.49 13.82
N GLN A 120 1.33 6.13 14.32
CA GLN A 120 1.33 6.87 15.58
C GLN A 120 0.87 6.01 16.76
N TYR A 121 0.26 4.84 16.49
CA TYR A 121 -0.18 3.93 17.54
C TYR A 121 1.01 3.13 18.12
N PRO A 122 0.99 2.80 19.42
CA PRO A 122 2.10 2.12 20.11
C PRO A 122 2.56 0.82 19.45
N ASP A 123 1.63 0.07 18.85
CA ASP A 123 1.92 -1.22 18.21
C ASP A 123 2.67 -1.08 16.88
N TYR A 124 2.64 0.10 16.26
CA TYR A 124 3.18 0.34 14.91
C TYR A 124 4.23 1.45 14.85
N VAL A 125 4.47 2.17 15.95
CA VAL A 125 5.42 3.30 16.01
C VAL A 125 6.87 2.91 15.67
N ASN A 126 7.22 1.64 15.85
CA ASN A 126 8.55 1.10 15.54
C ASN A 126 8.64 0.54 14.10
N THR A 127 7.62 0.74 13.27
CA THR A 127 7.68 0.32 11.86
C THR A 127 8.80 1.09 11.15
N PRO A 128 9.72 0.41 10.43
CA PRO A 128 10.80 1.08 9.73
C PRO A 128 10.28 2.13 8.74
N SER A 129 10.90 3.32 8.73
CA SER A 129 10.48 4.41 7.83
C SER A 129 10.51 4.01 6.35
N SER A 130 11.42 3.11 5.96
CA SER A 130 11.43 2.54 4.61
C SER A 130 10.16 1.76 4.28
N GLN A 131 9.67 0.94 5.22
CA GLN A 131 8.43 0.20 5.06
C GLN A 131 7.22 1.14 4.99
N ILE A 132 7.19 2.17 5.83
CA ILE A 132 6.13 3.20 5.80
C ILE A 132 6.07 3.89 4.44
N LEU A 133 7.23 4.32 3.93
CA LEU A 133 7.32 4.97 2.62
C LEU A 133 6.92 4.03 1.48
N SER A 134 7.31 2.75 1.54
CA SER A 134 6.89 1.75 0.57
C SER A 134 5.37 1.56 0.56
N LEU A 135 4.73 1.47 1.73
CA LEU A 135 3.27 1.35 1.83
C LEU A 135 2.55 2.60 1.31
N TYR A 136 3.05 3.78 1.65
CA TYR A 136 2.51 5.03 1.14
C TYR A 136 2.58 5.10 -0.38
N GLN A 137 3.74 4.80 -0.97
CA GLN A 137 3.92 4.84 -2.41
C GLN A 137 3.07 3.78 -3.12
N GLU A 138 3.01 2.56 -2.59
CA GLU A 138 2.15 1.50 -3.14
C GLU A 138 0.67 1.91 -3.12
N ALA A 139 0.20 2.56 -2.05
CA ALA A 139 -1.16 3.08 -1.99
C ALA A 139 -1.43 4.21 -2.99
N VAL A 140 -0.49 5.14 -3.15
CA VAL A 140 -0.60 6.20 -4.16
C VAL A 140 -0.66 5.61 -5.56
N ASP A 141 0.27 4.70 -5.89
CA ASP A 141 0.35 4.07 -7.20
C ASP A 141 -0.92 3.25 -7.50
N MET A 142 -1.36 2.41 -6.55
CA MET A 142 -2.56 1.59 -6.69
C MET A 142 -3.84 2.42 -6.88
N LEU A 143 -3.91 3.61 -6.29
CA LEU A 143 -5.11 4.45 -6.29
C LEU A 143 -5.05 5.61 -7.28
N SER A 144 -4.04 5.62 -8.14
CA SER A 144 -3.84 6.61 -9.20
C SER A 144 -4.02 6.00 -10.60
N ASN A 145 -4.38 6.82 -11.57
CA ASN A 145 -4.44 6.50 -13.01
C ASN A 145 -3.11 6.77 -13.72
#